data_AF-A0A803NP60-F1
#
_entry.id   AF-A0A803NP60-F1
#
_cell.length_a   1.000
_cell.length_b   1.000
_cell.length_c   1.000
_cell.angle_alpha   90.00
_cell.angle_beta   90.00
_cell.angle_gamma   90.00
#
_symmetry.space_group_name_H-M   'P 1'
#
loop_
_entity.id
_entity.type
_entity.pdbx_description
1 polymer ?
#
loop_
_entity_poly.entity_id
_entity_poly.type
_entity_poly.pdbx_seq_one_letter_code
_entity_poly.pdbx_strand_id
1 'polypeptide(L)'
;MSITFQLCRIPIRTDLALAEPLSVTGTLRCRKPFVIRCAGESSSTAADSDFDAKVFRKNLVRSKNYNRKGFGHKEETLQLMDSEYTSDIIKTLKDNGNEYRWGNVTVKLAEAYGFCWGVERAVQIAYEARKQFPEEKIWITNEIIHNPTVNKRLEEMKVENIPIDEGRKQFEIVNKGDVVILPAFGAGVDEMLALSDRNVQIVDTTCPWVSKVWNTVEKHKKGEYTSIIHGKYAHEETIATASFAGTYIIVKNMKEAMYVCDYILGGQLDGSSSTREEFMEKFKNAVSKGFDPDKHLVKAGIANQTTMLKGETEEIGKLVERTMMQKYGVENINEHFQSFNTICDATQVISSFLFSSCILVRFVTSEISFSSSKTFYCQMTILFSLFVCSSD
;
A
#
# COMPACT_ATOMS: atom_id res chain seq x y z
N MET A 1 -45.42 -36.94 -23.18
CA MET A 1 -45.75 -38.38 -23.20
C MET A 1 -44.50 -39.17 -23.55
N SER A 2 -44.17 -40.17 -22.72
CA SER A 2 -43.15 -41.25 -22.84
C SER A 2 -41.69 -40.85 -23.14
N ILE A 3 -40.68 -41.00 -22.26
CA ILE A 3 -40.15 -42.16 -21.50
C ILE A 3 -39.90 -43.40 -22.36
N THR A 4 -38.63 -43.80 -22.52
CA THR A 4 -38.21 -45.21 -22.46
C THR A 4 -36.74 -45.31 -22.01
N PHE A 5 -36.54 -46.16 -21.00
CA PHE A 5 -35.30 -46.61 -20.37
C PHE A 5 -34.56 -47.65 -21.22
N GLN A 6 -33.23 -47.77 -21.07
CA GLN A 6 -32.53 -49.06 -21.17
C GLN A 6 -31.32 -49.13 -20.22
N LEU A 7 -31.15 -50.33 -19.65
CA LEU A 7 -30.38 -50.69 -18.46
C LEU A 7 -29.08 -51.46 -18.79
N CYS A 8 -28.14 -51.39 -17.82
CA CYS A 8 -27.20 -52.42 -17.35
C CYS A 8 -26.01 -52.89 -18.24
N ARG A 9 -24.78 -52.85 -17.67
CA ARG A 9 -24.18 -53.95 -16.88
C ARG A 9 -22.83 -53.55 -16.22
N ILE A 10 -22.68 -53.97 -14.96
CA ILE A 10 -21.46 -54.01 -14.13
C ILE A 10 -20.96 -55.47 -14.07
N PRO A 11 -19.67 -55.73 -13.81
CA PRO A 11 -19.27 -56.94 -13.08
C PRO A 11 -18.64 -56.63 -11.70
N ILE A 12 -19.03 -57.47 -10.73
CA ILE A 12 -18.58 -57.56 -9.33
C ILE A 12 -17.63 -58.78 -9.20
N ARG A 13 -16.63 -58.68 -8.31
CA ARG A 13 -16.08 -59.76 -7.45
C ARG A 13 -15.24 -59.08 -6.34
N THR A 14 -15.68 -58.96 -5.08
CA THR A 14 -15.62 -59.91 -3.93
C THR A 14 -14.32 -60.70 -3.78
N ASP A 15 -13.54 -60.42 -2.73
CA ASP A 15 -13.51 -61.28 -1.53
C ASP A 15 -12.93 -60.58 -0.28
N LEU A 16 -13.58 -60.88 0.86
CA LEU A 16 -13.26 -60.57 2.26
C LEU A 16 -12.39 -61.69 2.86
N ALA A 17 -11.52 -61.38 3.83
CA ALA A 17 -11.31 -62.20 5.04
C ALA A 17 -10.56 -61.44 6.15
N LEU A 18 -10.86 -61.80 7.40
CA LEU A 18 -10.71 -61.10 8.68
C LEU A 18 -9.47 -61.53 9.51
N ALA A 19 -9.03 -60.59 10.37
CA ALA A 19 -8.65 -60.68 11.80
C ALA A 19 -7.43 -61.50 12.35
N GLU A 20 -6.75 -60.79 13.28
CA GLU A 20 -5.73 -61.07 14.33
C GLU A 20 -5.88 -62.36 15.20
N PRO A 21 -4.87 -62.87 15.98
CA PRO A 21 -4.25 -62.16 17.13
C PRO A 21 -2.80 -62.51 17.62
N LEU A 22 -2.38 -61.68 18.60
CA LEU A 22 -1.21 -61.60 19.50
C LEU A 22 -0.55 -62.90 20.02
N SER A 23 0.78 -62.87 20.23
CA SER A 23 1.41 -63.09 21.57
C SER A 23 2.93 -62.84 21.58
N VAL A 24 3.42 -62.55 22.79
CA VAL A 24 4.69 -61.91 23.18
C VAL A 24 5.70 -62.93 23.73
N THR A 25 6.99 -62.74 23.45
CA THR A 25 8.18 -62.93 24.34
C THR A 25 9.40 -62.47 23.51
N GLY A 26 10.41 -61.69 23.93
CA GLY A 26 10.85 -61.19 25.22
C GLY A 26 12.35 -61.48 25.40
N THR A 27 13.27 -60.63 24.90
CA THR A 27 14.57 -60.32 25.56
C THR A 27 15.37 -59.18 24.89
N LEU A 28 15.40 -58.08 25.64
CA LEU A 28 16.35 -56.96 25.77
C LEU A 28 17.65 -56.94 24.93
N ARG A 29 17.81 -55.88 24.14
CA ARG A 29 19.12 -55.24 23.89
C ARG A 29 18.96 -53.72 23.81
N CYS A 30 19.56 -53.02 24.77
CA CYS A 30 19.53 -51.57 24.90
C CYS A 30 20.23 -50.88 23.70
N ARG A 31 19.52 -50.01 22.96
CA ARG A 31 20.10 -49.06 22.01
C ARG A 31 19.67 -47.64 22.38
N LYS A 32 20.67 -46.78 22.59
CA LYS A 32 20.54 -45.34 22.84
C LYS A 32 19.78 -44.66 21.67
N PRO A 33 18.94 -43.65 21.93
CA PRO A 33 18.30 -42.90 20.86
C PRO A 33 19.34 -42.01 20.16
N PHE A 34 19.42 -42.20 18.84
CA PHE A 34 20.22 -41.42 17.90
C PHE A 34 19.56 -40.05 17.74
N VAL A 35 20.21 -38.99 18.22
CA VAL A 35 19.84 -37.61 17.94
C VAL A 35 20.41 -37.27 16.56
N ILE A 36 19.58 -37.39 15.51
CA ILE A 36 19.93 -36.88 14.19
C ILE A 36 19.52 -35.40 14.16
N ARG A 37 20.51 -34.52 14.30
CA ARG A 37 20.43 -33.14 13.85
C ARG A 37 20.36 -33.16 12.32
N CYS A 38 19.18 -32.98 11.76
CA CYS A 38 19.05 -32.61 10.35
C CYS A 38 19.39 -31.12 10.24
N ALA A 39 20.66 -30.84 9.93
CA ALA A 39 21.01 -29.60 9.25
C ALA A 39 20.38 -29.68 7.87
N GLY A 40 19.25 -28.97 7.69
CA GLY A 40 18.73 -28.68 6.37
C GLY A 40 19.70 -27.73 5.70
N GLU A 41 20.64 -28.28 4.93
CA GLU A 41 21.29 -27.55 3.85
C GLU A 41 20.19 -27.10 2.89
N SER A 42 19.65 -25.90 3.13
CA SER A 42 19.12 -25.11 2.02
C SER A 42 20.32 -24.78 1.16
N SER A 43 20.57 -25.65 0.18
CA SER A 43 21.19 -25.26 -1.07
C SER A 43 20.37 -24.11 -1.63
N SER A 44 20.68 -22.90 -1.17
CA SER A 44 20.32 -21.66 -1.84
C SER A 44 21.11 -21.65 -3.12
N THR A 45 20.61 -22.37 -4.13
CA THR A 45 20.86 -22.01 -5.51
C THR A 45 20.56 -20.52 -5.62
N ALA A 46 21.59 -19.75 -5.97
CA ALA A 46 21.44 -18.37 -6.38
C ALA A 46 20.37 -18.28 -7.48
N ALA A 47 19.18 -17.85 -7.10
CA ALA A 47 18.03 -17.52 -7.94
C ALA A 47 17.21 -16.53 -7.09
N ASP A 48 16.90 -15.32 -7.52
CA ASP A 48 16.56 -14.91 -8.87
C ASP A 48 17.09 -13.49 -9.13
N SER A 49 18.07 -13.36 -10.02
CA SER A 49 18.64 -12.05 -10.41
C SER A 49 18.03 -11.51 -11.71
N ASP A 50 17.03 -12.21 -12.27
CA ASP A 50 16.44 -11.91 -13.58
C ASP A 50 14.96 -11.48 -13.51
N PHE A 51 14.37 -11.40 -12.31
CA PHE A 51 13.00 -10.95 -12.17
C PHE A 51 12.86 -9.44 -12.36
N ASP A 52 12.41 -9.02 -13.55
CA ASP A 52 12.06 -7.64 -13.86
C ASP A 52 10.59 -7.34 -13.53
N ALA A 53 10.35 -6.80 -12.34
CA ALA A 53 9.04 -6.33 -11.87
C ALA A 53 8.30 -5.42 -12.86
N LYS A 54 9.02 -4.60 -13.64
CA LYS A 54 8.41 -3.69 -14.62
C LYS A 54 7.88 -4.45 -15.82
N VAL A 55 8.66 -5.40 -16.34
CA VAL A 55 8.25 -6.26 -17.46
C VAL A 55 7.08 -7.13 -17.01
N PHE A 56 7.18 -7.74 -15.83
CA PHE A 56 6.09 -8.50 -15.22
C PHE A 56 4.80 -7.67 -15.14
N ARG A 57 4.84 -6.49 -14.52
CA ARG A 57 3.68 -5.59 -14.41
C ARG A 57 3.10 -5.23 -15.77
N LYS A 58 3.95 -4.89 -16.75
CA LYS A 58 3.51 -4.56 -18.11
C LYS A 58 2.79 -5.72 -18.78
N ASN A 59 3.24 -6.95 -18.55
CA ASN A 59 2.59 -8.16 -19.06
C ASN A 59 1.27 -8.44 -18.32
N LEU A 60 1.26 -8.30 -16.98
CA LEU A 60 0.08 -8.48 -16.15
C LEU A 60 -1.04 -7.52 -16.56
N VAL A 61 -0.74 -6.24 -16.75
CA VAL A 61 -1.71 -5.21 -17.18
C VAL A 61 -2.30 -5.49 -18.57
N ARG A 62 -1.59 -6.24 -19.42
CA ARG A 62 -2.05 -6.63 -20.76
C ARG A 62 -2.76 -7.99 -20.77
N SER A 63 -2.73 -8.71 -19.65
CA SER A 63 -3.38 -10.02 -19.54
C SER A 63 -4.90 -9.88 -19.62
N LYS A 64 -5.57 -10.96 -20.05
CA LYS A 64 -7.03 -10.98 -20.20
C LYS A 64 -7.76 -10.87 -18.86
N ASN A 65 -7.13 -11.30 -17.77
CA ASN A 65 -7.72 -11.35 -16.44
C ASN A 65 -7.34 -10.13 -15.60
N TYR A 66 -6.96 -9.02 -16.22
CA TYR A 66 -6.59 -7.78 -15.52
C TYR A 66 -7.47 -6.64 -16.01
N ASN A 67 -8.22 -6.03 -15.09
CA ASN A 67 -8.99 -4.84 -15.35
C ASN A 67 -8.57 -3.67 -14.47
N ARG A 68 -8.34 -2.52 -15.10
CA ARG A 68 -8.12 -1.23 -14.41
C ARG A 68 -9.12 -0.16 -14.85
N LYS A 69 -9.92 -0.40 -15.90
CA LYS A 69 -10.72 0.66 -16.55
C LYS A 69 -12.16 0.76 -16.04
N GLY A 70 -12.60 -0.14 -15.17
CA GLY A 70 -14.02 -0.32 -14.84
C GLY A 70 -14.69 -1.31 -15.79
N PHE A 71 -15.99 -1.49 -15.65
CA PHE A 71 -16.80 -2.51 -16.36
C PHE A 71 -17.97 -1.90 -17.15
N GLY A 72 -18.03 -0.57 -17.27
CA GLY A 72 -19.05 0.13 -18.05
C GLY A 72 -20.32 0.46 -17.27
N HIS A 73 -20.29 0.32 -15.93
CA HIS A 73 -21.38 0.65 -15.02
C HIS A 73 -21.14 1.96 -14.26
N LYS A 74 -20.23 2.80 -14.74
CA LYS A 74 -19.75 3.99 -14.05
C LYS A 74 -20.87 4.91 -13.56
N GLU A 75 -21.76 5.34 -14.46
CA GLU A 75 -22.82 6.30 -14.13
C GLU A 75 -23.72 5.81 -13.00
N GLU A 76 -24.20 4.57 -13.11
CA GLU A 76 -25.07 3.97 -12.10
C GLU A 76 -24.36 3.76 -10.76
N THR A 77 -23.09 3.32 -10.77
CA THR A 77 -22.32 3.17 -9.53
C THR A 77 -22.03 4.51 -8.87
N LEU A 78 -21.82 5.59 -9.63
CA LEU A 78 -21.65 6.92 -9.07
C LEU A 78 -22.95 7.43 -8.44
N GLN A 79 -24.11 7.20 -9.06
CA GLN A 79 -25.41 7.55 -8.47
C GLN A 79 -25.67 6.80 -7.16
N LEU A 80 -25.33 5.51 -7.10
CA LEU A 80 -25.41 4.74 -5.87
C LEU A 80 -24.48 5.30 -4.79
N MET A 81 -23.22 5.57 -5.12
CA MET A 81 -22.27 6.18 -4.19
C MET A 81 -22.73 7.55 -3.68
N ASP A 82 -23.30 8.39 -4.54
CA ASP A 82 -23.82 9.71 -4.16
C ASP A 82 -24.95 9.55 -3.13
N SER A 83 -25.87 8.61 -3.37
CA SER A 83 -26.96 8.33 -2.42
C SER A 83 -26.49 7.76 -1.06
N GLU A 84 -25.36 7.06 -1.05
CA GLU A 84 -24.82 6.41 0.16
C GLU A 84 -23.88 7.33 0.96
N TYR A 85 -23.19 8.25 0.30
CA TYR A 85 -22.12 9.06 0.91
C TYR A 85 -22.37 10.57 0.93
N THR A 86 -23.54 11.03 0.44
CA THR A 86 -23.96 12.43 0.60
C THR A 86 -25.07 12.58 1.64
N SER A 87 -25.21 13.79 2.18
CA SER A 87 -26.20 14.11 3.21
C SER A 87 -26.90 15.43 2.90
N ASP A 88 -28.19 15.52 3.25
CA ASP A 88 -29.00 16.73 3.11
C ASP A 88 -28.39 17.94 3.83
N ILE A 89 -27.66 17.72 4.93
CA ILE A 89 -27.00 18.80 5.66
C ILE A 89 -25.86 19.44 4.84
N ILE A 90 -25.13 18.63 4.07
CA ILE A 90 -24.05 19.10 3.20
C ILE A 90 -24.65 19.92 2.05
N LYS A 91 -25.78 19.46 1.50
CA LYS A 91 -26.53 20.22 0.49
C LYS A 91 -27.01 21.57 1.06
N THR A 92 -27.59 21.56 2.26
CA THR A 92 -28.03 22.77 2.95
C THR A 92 -26.89 23.75 3.21
N LEU A 93 -25.71 23.26 3.61
CA LEU A 93 -24.52 24.08 3.80
C LEU A 93 -24.05 24.73 2.49
N LYS A 94 -24.03 23.97 1.38
CA LYS A 94 -23.68 24.48 0.04
C LYS A 94 -24.63 25.56 -0.44
N ASP A 95 -25.93 25.32 -0.31
CA ASP A 95 -26.97 26.28 -0.73
C ASP A 95 -26.89 27.60 0.05
N ASN A 96 -26.31 27.56 1.26
CA ASN A 96 -26.06 28.73 2.11
C ASN A 96 -24.62 29.28 2.01
N GLY A 97 -23.90 29.00 0.91
CA GLY A 97 -22.55 29.54 0.71
C GLY A 97 -21.49 28.92 1.61
N ASN A 98 -21.61 27.63 1.90
CA ASN A 98 -20.74 26.84 2.79
C ASN A 98 -20.81 27.25 4.27
N GLU A 99 -21.87 27.94 4.71
CA GLU A 99 -22.04 28.34 6.10
C GLU A 99 -23.46 28.07 6.60
N TYR A 100 -23.61 27.64 7.84
CA TYR A 100 -24.91 27.54 8.51
C TYR A 100 -24.80 28.02 9.95
N ARG A 101 -25.71 28.91 10.36
CA ARG A 101 -25.73 29.47 11.72
C ARG A 101 -26.88 28.87 12.52
N TRP A 102 -26.56 28.26 13.65
CA TRP A 102 -27.52 27.75 14.62
C TRP A 102 -27.32 28.45 15.96
N GLY A 103 -28.17 29.45 16.25
CA GLY A 103 -28.02 30.30 17.43
C GLY A 103 -26.70 31.07 17.41
N ASN A 104 -25.84 30.83 18.39
CA ASN A 104 -24.50 31.41 18.49
C ASN A 104 -23.40 30.53 17.85
N VAL A 105 -23.75 29.36 17.30
CA VAL A 105 -22.82 28.45 16.62
C VAL A 105 -22.86 28.70 15.12
N THR A 106 -21.69 28.79 14.49
CA THR A 106 -21.54 28.90 13.04
C THR A 106 -20.77 27.68 12.55
N VAL A 107 -21.39 26.88 11.70
CA VAL A 107 -20.79 25.72 11.03
C VAL A 107 -20.33 26.17 9.65
N LYS A 108 -19.06 25.97 9.33
CA LYS A 108 -18.49 26.25 8.00
C LYS A 108 -18.07 24.94 7.35
N LEU A 109 -18.51 24.73 6.13
CA LEU A 109 -18.08 23.63 5.29
C LEU A 109 -16.79 24.04 4.58
N ALA A 110 -15.79 23.16 4.60
CA ALA A 110 -14.55 23.39 3.88
C ALA A 110 -14.82 23.49 2.38
N GLU A 111 -14.09 24.35 1.65
CA GLU A 111 -14.23 24.45 0.19
C GLU A 111 -13.82 23.16 -0.53
N ALA A 112 -12.87 22.42 0.06
CA ALA A 112 -12.45 21.10 -0.40
C ALA A 112 -12.70 20.06 0.69
N TYR A 113 -13.60 19.12 0.41
CA TYR A 113 -13.97 18.03 1.31
C TYR A 113 -14.43 16.79 0.52
N GLY A 114 -14.57 15.65 1.20
CA GLY A 114 -15.05 14.41 0.61
C GLY A 114 -13.98 13.59 -0.11
N PHE A 115 -14.41 12.71 -1.02
CA PHE A 115 -13.52 11.85 -1.76
C PHE A 115 -12.67 12.64 -2.76
N CYS A 116 -11.36 12.40 -2.76
CA CYS A 116 -10.56 12.83 -3.89
C CYS A 116 -10.84 11.93 -5.10
N TRP A 117 -10.54 12.42 -6.31
CA TRP A 117 -10.75 11.67 -7.55
C TRP A 117 -10.18 10.24 -7.51
N GLY A 118 -9.00 10.04 -6.91
CA GLY A 118 -8.40 8.72 -6.79
C GLY A 118 -9.18 7.77 -5.87
N VAL A 119 -9.79 8.30 -4.81
CA VAL A 119 -10.64 7.53 -3.87
C VAL A 119 -11.98 7.23 -4.51
N GLU A 120 -12.65 8.23 -5.09
CA GLU A 120 -13.93 8.06 -5.79
C GLU A 120 -13.79 6.98 -6.86
N ARG A 121 -12.77 7.11 -7.73
CA ARG A 121 -12.47 6.11 -8.76
C ARG A 121 -12.27 4.71 -8.19
N ALA A 122 -11.57 4.57 -7.06
CA ALA A 122 -11.27 3.26 -6.50
C ALA A 122 -12.52 2.55 -5.97
N VAL A 123 -13.32 3.28 -5.18
CA VAL A 123 -14.60 2.78 -4.64
C VAL A 123 -15.57 2.48 -5.78
N GLN A 124 -15.66 3.37 -6.76
CA GLN A 124 -16.51 3.23 -7.94
C GLN A 124 -16.19 1.96 -8.74
N ILE A 125 -14.91 1.68 -9.03
CA ILE A 125 -14.50 0.45 -9.72
C ILE A 125 -14.77 -0.80 -8.86
N ALA A 126 -14.61 -0.72 -7.53
CA ALA A 126 -14.96 -1.83 -6.64
C ALA A 126 -16.47 -2.16 -6.69
N TYR A 127 -17.32 -1.13 -6.76
CA TYR A 127 -18.77 -1.30 -6.94
C TYR A 127 -19.10 -1.92 -8.30
N GLU A 128 -18.44 -1.46 -9.37
CA GLU A 128 -18.58 -2.07 -10.69
C GLU A 128 -18.16 -3.54 -10.69
N ALA A 129 -17.10 -3.90 -9.96
CA ALA A 129 -16.63 -5.27 -9.87
C ALA A 129 -17.70 -6.18 -9.28
N ARG A 130 -18.33 -5.79 -8.17
CA ARG A 130 -19.43 -6.57 -7.59
C ARG A 130 -20.63 -6.69 -8.52
N LYS A 131 -20.93 -5.64 -9.29
CA LYS A 131 -22.03 -5.69 -10.26
C LYS A 131 -21.70 -6.60 -11.46
N GLN A 132 -20.48 -6.52 -11.96
CA GLN A 132 -20.01 -7.31 -13.10
C GLN A 132 -19.94 -8.80 -12.78
N PHE A 133 -19.52 -9.11 -11.56
CA PHE A 133 -19.38 -10.46 -11.06
C PHE A 133 -20.37 -10.62 -9.92
N PRO A 134 -21.64 -10.99 -10.14
CA PRO A 134 -22.64 -11.06 -9.07
C PRO A 134 -22.53 -12.32 -8.20
N GLU A 135 -21.98 -13.41 -8.73
CA GLU A 135 -21.95 -14.72 -8.07
C GLU A 135 -20.55 -15.14 -7.61
N GLU A 136 -19.50 -14.55 -8.19
CA GLU A 136 -18.12 -14.89 -7.92
C GLU A 136 -17.69 -14.46 -6.51
N LYS A 137 -16.74 -15.19 -5.94
CA LYS A 137 -16.10 -14.75 -4.71
C LYS A 137 -15.19 -13.56 -5.01
N ILE A 138 -15.42 -12.44 -4.31
CA ILE A 138 -14.61 -11.24 -4.46
C ILE A 138 -13.81 -11.02 -3.20
N TRP A 139 -12.50 -10.91 -3.38
CA TRP A 139 -11.55 -10.61 -2.33
C TRP A 139 -10.98 -9.20 -2.51
N ILE A 140 -10.53 -8.59 -1.42
CA ILE A 140 -9.72 -7.38 -1.45
C ILE A 140 -8.46 -7.58 -0.60
N THR A 141 -7.30 -7.15 -1.12
CA THR A 141 -6.01 -7.46 -0.46
C THR A 141 -5.79 -6.67 0.83
N ASN A 142 -6.37 -5.47 0.94
CA ASN A 142 -6.45 -4.62 2.14
C ASN A 142 -7.80 -3.90 2.11
N GLU A 143 -8.06 -3.04 3.10
CA GLU A 143 -9.06 -1.99 2.98
C GLU A 143 -8.97 -1.24 1.65
N ILE A 144 -10.11 -0.94 1.01
CA ILE A 144 -10.13 -0.20 -0.28
C ILE A 144 -9.50 1.19 -0.10
N ILE A 145 -9.82 1.81 1.04
CA ILE A 145 -9.32 3.06 1.59
C ILE A 145 -9.42 2.99 3.13
N HIS A 146 -8.71 3.84 3.87
CA HIS A 146 -8.83 3.96 5.32
C HIS A 146 -10.14 4.67 5.76
N ASN A 147 -11.29 4.10 5.39
CA ASN A 147 -12.61 4.55 5.79
C ASN A 147 -13.47 3.33 6.19
N PRO A 148 -13.76 3.15 7.49
CA PRO A 148 -14.47 1.96 7.97
C PRO A 148 -15.89 1.86 7.41
N THR A 149 -16.56 2.98 7.14
CA THR A 149 -17.91 2.98 6.55
C THR A 149 -17.88 2.42 5.13
N VAL A 150 -16.89 2.82 4.33
CA VAL A 150 -16.72 2.30 2.96
C VAL A 150 -16.34 0.82 2.98
N ASN A 151 -15.41 0.41 3.84
CA ASN A 151 -15.02 -1.01 3.95
C ASN A 151 -16.17 -1.89 4.42
N LYS A 152 -16.94 -1.44 5.42
CA LYS A 152 -18.15 -2.15 5.87
C LYS A 152 -19.17 -2.29 4.74
N ARG A 153 -19.36 -1.24 3.94
CA ARG A 153 -20.27 -1.29 2.80
C ARG A 153 -19.83 -2.32 1.75
N LEU A 154 -18.53 -2.41 1.47
CA LEU A 154 -17.98 -3.46 0.59
C LEU A 154 -18.17 -4.87 1.19
N GLU A 155 -18.01 -5.04 2.49
CA GLU A 155 -18.29 -6.30 3.19
C GLU A 155 -19.78 -6.70 3.08
N GLU A 156 -20.71 -5.75 3.26
CA GLU A 156 -22.14 -5.96 3.03
C GLU A 156 -22.45 -6.35 1.57
N MET A 157 -21.65 -5.86 0.64
CA MET A 157 -21.65 -6.26 -0.78
C MET A 157 -20.89 -7.57 -1.04
N LYS A 158 -20.51 -8.33 0.00
CA LYS A 158 -19.78 -9.60 -0.10
C LYS A 158 -18.43 -9.47 -0.82
N VAL A 159 -17.71 -8.38 -0.55
CA VAL A 159 -16.29 -8.23 -0.87
C VAL A 159 -15.51 -8.52 0.41
N GLU A 160 -14.86 -9.68 0.47
CA GLU A 160 -14.19 -10.18 1.67
C GLU A 160 -12.72 -9.73 1.72
N ASN A 161 -12.21 -9.39 2.90
CA ASN A 161 -10.78 -9.17 3.07
C ASN A 161 -10.02 -10.49 2.98
N ILE A 162 -8.84 -10.47 2.36
CA ILE A 162 -7.90 -11.58 2.49
C ILE A 162 -7.40 -11.64 3.94
N PRO A 163 -7.58 -12.76 4.67
CA PRO A 163 -7.10 -12.94 6.03
C PRO A 163 -5.58 -12.75 6.11
N ILE A 164 -5.16 -12.22 7.25
CA ILE A 164 -3.76 -12.08 7.62
C ILE A 164 -3.49 -13.04 8.77
N ASP A 165 -2.50 -13.90 8.60
CA ASP A 165 -1.98 -14.79 9.64
C ASP A 165 -0.47 -14.60 9.78
N GLU A 166 0.01 -14.47 11.02
CA GLU A 166 1.41 -14.16 11.35
C GLU A 166 1.99 -12.96 10.55
N GLY A 167 1.17 -11.95 10.26
CA GLY A 167 1.58 -10.77 9.49
C GLY A 167 1.70 -11.00 7.98
N ARG A 168 1.26 -12.14 7.45
CA ARG A 168 1.25 -12.48 6.02
C ARG A 168 -0.17 -12.72 5.51
N LYS A 169 -0.46 -12.18 4.32
CA LYS A 169 -1.72 -12.41 3.62
C LYS A 169 -1.81 -13.85 3.13
N GLN A 170 -2.94 -14.49 3.41
CA GLN A 170 -3.19 -15.89 3.05
C GLN A 170 -3.80 -15.97 1.66
N PHE A 171 -2.97 -15.92 0.62
CA PHE A 171 -3.44 -16.03 -0.77
C PHE A 171 -3.92 -17.44 -1.13
N GLU A 172 -3.62 -18.44 -0.31
CA GLU A 172 -3.95 -19.86 -0.46
C GLU A 172 -5.45 -20.12 -0.59
N ILE A 173 -6.25 -19.30 0.07
CA ILE A 173 -7.72 -19.41 0.07
C ILE A 173 -8.35 -18.92 -1.23
N VAL A 174 -7.60 -18.15 -2.03
CA VAL A 174 -8.09 -17.55 -3.27
C VAL A 174 -7.99 -18.60 -4.37
N ASN A 175 -9.14 -18.92 -4.98
CA ASN A 175 -9.27 -19.95 -5.98
C ASN A 175 -9.18 -19.37 -7.40
N LYS A 176 -8.85 -20.24 -8.36
CA LYS A 176 -8.88 -19.89 -9.78
C LYS A 176 -10.26 -19.39 -10.18
N GLY A 177 -10.31 -18.23 -10.82
CA GLY A 177 -11.56 -17.60 -11.25
C GLY A 177 -12.19 -16.67 -10.22
N ASP A 178 -11.73 -16.67 -8.97
CA ASP A 178 -12.12 -15.63 -7.99
C ASP A 178 -11.70 -14.24 -8.51
N VAL A 179 -12.36 -13.20 -8.00
CA VAL A 179 -12.03 -11.81 -8.30
C VAL A 179 -11.22 -11.25 -7.14
N VAL A 180 -10.13 -10.56 -7.42
CA VAL A 180 -9.31 -9.90 -6.41
C VAL A 180 -9.12 -8.43 -6.74
N ILE A 181 -9.60 -7.58 -5.83
CA ILE A 181 -9.47 -6.13 -5.89
C ILE A 181 -8.14 -5.73 -5.25
N LEU A 182 -7.32 -4.99 -6.00
CA LEU A 182 -6.17 -4.27 -5.45
C LEU A 182 -6.63 -2.87 -5.01
N PRO A 183 -6.32 -2.42 -3.78
CA PRO A 183 -6.87 -1.19 -3.20
C PRO A 183 -6.30 0.08 -3.83
N ALA A 184 -6.80 1.24 -3.42
CA ALA A 184 -6.36 2.54 -3.94
C ALA A 184 -4.86 2.81 -3.69
N PHE A 185 -4.31 2.27 -2.61
CA PHE A 185 -2.90 2.32 -2.22
C PHE A 185 -1.99 1.43 -3.09
N GLY A 186 -2.60 0.54 -3.87
CA GLY A 186 -1.92 -0.47 -4.66
C GLY A 186 -1.53 -1.71 -3.88
N ALA A 187 -0.77 -2.59 -4.54
CA ALA A 187 -0.29 -3.85 -3.97
C ALA A 187 1.20 -4.04 -4.31
N GLY A 188 1.89 -4.82 -3.49
CA GLY A 188 3.28 -5.17 -3.73
C GLY A 188 3.45 -6.09 -4.93
N VAL A 189 4.65 -6.11 -5.51
CA VAL A 189 4.98 -6.98 -6.65
C VAL A 189 4.76 -8.47 -6.32
N ASP A 190 5.14 -8.88 -5.11
CA ASP A 190 4.97 -10.27 -4.64
C ASP A 190 3.50 -10.66 -4.54
N GLU A 191 2.62 -9.74 -4.13
CA GLU A 191 1.17 -9.97 -4.09
C GLU A 191 0.61 -10.12 -5.51
N MET A 192 1.03 -9.25 -6.43
CA MET A 192 0.61 -9.32 -7.83
C MET A 192 1.06 -10.63 -8.48
N LEU A 193 2.27 -11.11 -8.17
CA LEU A 193 2.77 -12.41 -8.62
C LEU A 193 1.91 -13.56 -8.09
N ALA A 194 1.73 -13.62 -6.76
CA ALA A 194 0.95 -14.68 -6.11
C ALA A 194 -0.49 -14.76 -6.66
N LEU A 195 -1.11 -13.63 -6.97
CA LEU A 195 -2.44 -13.56 -7.56
C LEU A 195 -2.45 -13.95 -9.04
N SER A 196 -1.45 -13.49 -9.81
CA SER A 196 -1.30 -13.85 -11.23
C SER A 196 -1.14 -15.36 -11.42
N ASP A 197 -0.32 -16.01 -10.59
CA ASP A 197 -0.05 -17.45 -10.65
C ASP A 197 -1.30 -18.30 -10.36
N ARG A 198 -2.27 -17.75 -9.62
CA ARG A 198 -3.56 -18.37 -9.31
C ARG A 198 -4.60 -18.21 -10.43
N ASN A 199 -4.30 -17.41 -11.45
CA ASN A 199 -5.21 -17.14 -12.57
C ASN A 199 -6.59 -16.63 -12.10
N VAL A 200 -6.56 -15.65 -11.20
CA VAL A 200 -7.72 -14.89 -10.71
C VAL A 200 -8.06 -13.75 -11.66
N GLN A 201 -9.25 -13.15 -11.51
CA GLN A 201 -9.60 -11.88 -12.12
C GLN A 201 -9.10 -10.73 -11.25
N ILE A 202 -8.07 -10.00 -11.70
CA ILE A 202 -7.52 -8.85 -10.96
C ILE A 202 -8.27 -7.58 -11.34
N VAL A 203 -8.82 -6.90 -10.34
CA VAL A 203 -9.42 -5.57 -10.47
C VAL A 203 -8.50 -4.55 -9.78
N ASP A 204 -7.70 -3.84 -10.57
CA ASP A 204 -6.75 -2.86 -10.07
C ASP A 204 -7.41 -1.49 -9.87
N THR A 205 -7.68 -1.14 -8.62
CA THR A 205 -8.23 0.18 -8.24
C THR A 205 -7.15 1.19 -7.87
N THR A 206 -5.85 0.84 -7.99
CA THR A 206 -4.73 1.71 -7.60
C THR A 206 -4.89 3.12 -8.16
N CYS A 207 -4.76 4.10 -7.27
CA CYS A 207 -4.79 5.50 -7.61
C CYS A 207 -3.70 5.81 -8.66
N PRO A 208 -4.03 6.48 -9.79
CA PRO A 208 -3.04 6.81 -10.82
C PRO A 208 -1.86 7.65 -10.33
N TRP A 209 -2.05 8.45 -9.28
CA TRP A 209 -0.96 9.18 -8.62
C TRP A 209 0.04 8.25 -7.92
N VAL A 210 -0.43 7.17 -7.28
CA VAL A 210 0.44 6.14 -6.69
C VAL A 210 1.22 5.43 -7.79
N SER A 211 0.57 5.08 -8.90
CA SER A 211 1.27 4.47 -10.05
C SER A 211 2.31 5.40 -10.69
N LYS A 212 2.18 6.73 -10.54
CA LYS A 212 3.21 7.70 -10.96
C LYS A 212 4.46 7.60 -10.07
N VAL A 213 4.30 7.39 -8.77
CA VAL A 213 5.43 7.14 -7.83
C VAL A 213 6.16 5.86 -8.23
N TRP A 214 5.42 4.79 -8.56
CA TRP A 214 6.02 3.52 -9.01
C TRP A 214 6.90 3.69 -10.26
N ASN A 215 6.44 4.48 -11.23
CA ASN A 215 7.25 4.80 -12.41
C ASN A 215 8.54 5.57 -12.05
N THR A 216 8.52 6.38 -10.98
CA THR A 216 9.70 7.12 -10.52
C THR A 216 10.73 6.18 -9.89
N VAL A 217 10.31 5.29 -8.99
CA VAL A 217 11.26 4.31 -8.39
C VAL A 217 11.80 3.31 -9.41
N GLU A 218 11.02 2.97 -10.46
CA GLU A 218 11.54 2.19 -11.59
C GLU A 218 12.61 2.94 -12.40
N LYS A 219 12.48 4.27 -12.55
CA LYS A 219 13.52 5.09 -13.20
C LYS A 219 14.78 5.14 -12.36
N HIS A 220 14.66 5.29 -11.04
CA HIS A 220 15.80 5.23 -10.13
C HIS A 220 16.51 3.88 -10.25
N LYS A 221 15.76 2.76 -10.24
CA LYS A 221 16.32 1.42 -10.46
C LYS A 221 17.11 1.34 -11.78
N LYS A 222 16.55 1.85 -12.88
CA LYS A 222 17.24 1.85 -14.19
C LYS A 222 18.52 2.69 -14.21
N GLY A 223 18.55 3.80 -13.46
CA GLY A 223 19.71 4.68 -13.36
C GLY A 223 20.67 4.34 -12.22
N GLU A 224 20.44 3.24 -11.51
CA GLU A 224 21.20 2.83 -10.32
C GLU A 224 21.19 3.89 -9.19
N TYR A 225 20.11 4.67 -9.10
CA TYR A 225 19.87 5.59 -7.97
C TYR A 225 19.18 4.83 -6.84
N THR A 226 19.63 5.06 -5.61
CA THR A 226 18.87 4.68 -4.42
C THR A 226 17.66 5.57 -4.28
N SER A 227 16.48 4.96 -4.18
CA SER A 227 15.24 5.69 -3.91
C SER A 227 15.17 6.07 -2.43
N ILE A 228 15.30 7.35 -2.12
CA ILE A 228 14.92 7.92 -0.82
C ILE A 228 13.40 8.15 -0.86
N ILE A 229 12.66 7.29 -0.18
CA ILE A 229 11.20 7.29 -0.16
C ILE A 229 10.75 8.06 1.09
N HIS A 230 10.19 9.25 0.92
CA HIS A 230 9.54 9.97 2.02
C HIS A 230 8.20 9.30 2.35
N GLY A 231 8.12 8.62 3.48
CA GLY A 231 6.93 7.86 3.86
C GLY A 231 7.09 7.09 5.16
N LYS A 232 6.01 6.43 5.59
CA LYS A 232 6.04 5.54 6.76
C LYS A 232 6.37 4.12 6.29
N TYR A 233 7.42 3.51 6.82
CA TYR A 233 7.90 2.19 6.34
C TYR A 233 6.86 1.08 6.43
N ALA A 234 5.95 1.15 7.41
CA ALA A 234 4.90 0.15 7.63
C ALA A 234 3.57 0.46 6.91
N HIS A 235 3.47 1.56 6.18
CA HIS A 235 2.23 1.93 5.48
C HIS A 235 2.10 1.17 4.15
N GLU A 236 0.93 0.64 3.82
CA GLU A 236 0.75 -0.22 2.63
C GLU A 236 1.21 0.42 1.32
N GLU A 237 0.93 1.72 1.11
CA GLU A 237 1.39 2.44 -0.07
C GLU A 237 2.93 2.49 -0.17
N THR A 238 3.61 2.65 0.97
CA THR A 238 5.07 2.69 1.03
C THR A 238 5.65 1.31 0.77
N ILE A 239 5.06 0.26 1.36
CA ILE A 239 5.45 -1.14 1.13
C ILE A 239 5.29 -1.51 -0.35
N ALA A 240 4.14 -1.18 -0.94
CA ALA A 240 3.89 -1.39 -2.35
C ALA A 240 4.92 -0.64 -3.21
N THR A 241 5.16 0.65 -2.92
CA THR A 241 6.15 1.46 -3.64
C THR A 241 7.56 0.90 -3.53
N ALA A 242 7.98 0.49 -2.33
CA ALA A 242 9.30 -0.10 -2.08
C ALA A 242 9.50 -1.41 -2.85
N SER A 243 8.44 -2.21 -3.06
CA SER A 243 8.53 -3.45 -3.85
C SER A 243 8.83 -3.22 -5.34
N PHE A 244 8.57 -2.01 -5.88
CA PHE A 244 8.95 -1.63 -7.25
C PHE A 244 10.34 -0.98 -7.32
N ALA A 245 10.93 -0.59 -6.19
CA ALA A 245 12.24 0.01 -6.14
C ALA A 245 13.36 -1.04 -6.27
N GLY A 246 14.52 -0.61 -6.76
CA GLY A 246 15.74 -1.42 -6.68
C GLY A 246 16.33 -1.30 -5.28
N THR A 247 17.30 -0.39 -5.14
CA THR A 247 17.84 0.00 -3.84
C THR A 247 17.03 1.14 -3.26
N TYR A 248 16.66 1.08 -1.98
CA TYR A 248 15.88 2.13 -1.34
C TYR A 248 16.20 2.30 0.14
N ILE A 249 15.87 3.49 0.64
CA ILE A 249 15.75 3.83 2.05
C ILE A 249 14.48 4.66 2.25
N ILE A 250 13.72 4.38 3.30
CA ILE A 250 12.49 5.07 3.65
C ILE A 250 12.79 6.01 4.82
N VAL A 251 12.44 7.28 4.67
CA VAL A 251 12.59 8.31 5.71
C VAL A 251 11.22 8.86 6.06
N LYS A 252 10.92 8.97 7.36
CA LYS A 252 9.61 9.40 7.85
C LYS A 252 9.43 10.92 7.81
N ASN A 253 10.50 11.68 7.99
CA ASN A 253 10.47 13.14 8.18
C ASN A 253 11.83 13.78 7.90
N MET A 254 11.90 15.11 8.02
CA MET A 254 13.15 15.88 7.87
C MET A 254 14.29 15.43 8.79
N LYS A 255 14.01 14.96 10.02
CA LYS A 255 15.06 14.52 10.95
C LYS A 255 15.74 13.25 10.46
N GLU A 256 14.99 12.30 9.93
CA GLU A 256 15.57 11.09 9.35
C GLU A 256 16.28 11.38 8.02
N ALA A 257 15.73 12.27 7.19
CA ALA A 257 16.42 12.73 5.98
C ALA A 257 17.74 13.44 6.29
N MET A 258 17.77 14.28 7.33
CA MET A 258 18.99 14.92 7.83
C MET A 258 20.03 13.90 8.27
N TYR A 259 19.63 12.89 9.04
CA TYR A 259 20.52 11.81 9.45
C TYR A 259 21.14 11.07 8.24
N VAL A 260 20.36 10.83 7.18
CA VAL A 260 20.88 10.22 5.95
C VAL A 260 21.87 11.14 5.24
N CYS A 261 21.56 12.43 5.15
CA CYS A 261 22.40 13.41 4.48
C CYS A 261 23.70 13.70 5.24
N ASP A 262 23.64 13.75 6.56
CA ASP A 262 24.79 13.89 7.44
C ASP A 262 25.72 12.67 7.31
N TYR A 263 25.16 11.45 7.21
CA TYR A 263 25.95 10.24 6.96
C TYR A 263 26.68 10.31 5.62
N ILE A 264 25.99 10.77 4.55
CA ILE A 264 26.60 10.97 3.23
C ILE A 264 27.82 11.88 3.31
N LEU A 265 27.76 12.93 4.13
CA LEU A 265 28.84 13.90 4.31
C LEU A 265 29.83 13.52 5.43
N GLY A 266 29.70 12.34 6.04
CA GLY A 266 30.58 11.89 7.11
C GLY A 266 30.51 12.74 8.37
N GLY A 267 29.30 13.20 8.76
CA GLY A 267 29.07 13.95 10.00
C GLY A 267 29.26 15.48 9.89
N GLN A 268 29.44 16.02 8.68
CA GLN A 268 29.78 17.44 8.47
C GLN A 268 28.57 18.38 8.36
N LEU A 269 27.33 17.88 8.47
CA LEU A 269 26.11 18.67 8.26
C LEU A 269 25.54 19.17 9.59
N ASP A 270 25.13 18.25 10.47
CA ASP A 270 24.69 18.55 11.83
C ASP A 270 25.27 17.60 12.88
N GLY A 271 26.10 16.63 12.45
CA GLY A 271 26.71 15.62 13.31
C GLY A 271 25.70 14.66 13.93
N SER A 272 24.49 14.56 13.37
CA SER A 272 23.45 13.66 13.86
C SER A 272 23.70 12.19 13.47
N SER A 273 24.41 11.96 12.37
CA SER A 273 24.80 10.62 11.91
C SER A 273 25.99 10.08 12.70
N SER A 274 26.14 8.76 12.66
CA SER A 274 27.15 8.04 13.43
C SER A 274 27.77 6.94 12.57
N THR A 275 28.22 5.86 13.20
CA THR A 275 28.82 4.72 12.52
C THR A 275 27.82 4.02 11.59
N ARG A 276 28.37 3.25 10.65
CA ARG A 276 27.62 2.39 9.73
C ARG A 276 26.67 1.45 10.48
N GLU A 277 27.10 0.90 11.61
CA GLU A 277 26.31 -0.02 12.42
C GLU A 277 25.07 0.65 13.01
N GLU A 278 25.23 1.86 13.56
CA GLU A 278 24.11 2.63 14.12
C GLU A 278 23.14 3.09 13.03
N PHE A 279 23.66 3.48 11.85
CA PHE A 279 22.84 3.79 10.68
C PHE A 279 21.95 2.59 10.31
N MET A 280 22.56 1.41 10.18
CA MET A 280 21.84 0.20 9.78
C MET A 280 20.82 -0.24 10.84
N GLU A 281 21.13 -0.10 12.13
CA GLU A 281 20.18 -0.39 13.21
C GLU A 281 18.98 0.58 13.16
N LYS A 282 19.23 1.87 12.93
CA LYS A 282 18.19 2.90 12.84
C LYS A 282 17.20 2.62 11.71
N PHE A 283 17.70 2.18 10.54
CA PHE A 283 16.89 1.95 9.34
C PHE A 283 16.64 0.48 9.02
N LYS A 284 16.81 -0.44 9.98
CA LYS A 284 16.71 -1.90 9.76
C LYS A 284 15.43 -2.39 9.07
N ASN A 285 14.31 -1.69 9.28
CA ASN A 285 13.00 -2.01 8.68
C ASN A 285 12.65 -1.11 7.48
N ALA A 286 13.54 -0.21 7.10
CA ALA A 286 13.28 0.90 6.19
C ALA A 286 14.24 0.91 4.98
N VAL A 287 15.03 -0.14 4.78
CA VAL A 287 15.96 -0.27 3.65
C VAL A 287 15.71 -1.53 2.84
N SER A 288 16.17 -1.55 1.59
CA SER A 288 16.17 -2.75 0.77
C SER A 288 17.05 -3.85 1.35
N LYS A 289 16.78 -5.12 1.01
CA LYS A 289 17.64 -6.25 1.40
C LYS A 289 19.06 -6.04 0.87
N GLY A 290 20.07 -6.26 1.72
CA GLY A 290 21.48 -6.09 1.34
C GLY A 290 21.92 -4.62 1.18
N PHE A 291 21.16 -3.66 1.73
CA PHE A 291 21.53 -2.26 1.68
C PHE A 291 22.87 -1.99 2.37
N ASP A 292 23.75 -1.26 1.69
CA ASP A 292 25.06 -0.85 2.18
C ASP A 292 25.18 0.67 1.98
N PRO A 293 25.08 1.49 3.06
CA PRO A 293 24.97 2.94 2.93
C PRO A 293 26.21 3.55 2.25
N ASP A 294 27.39 2.93 2.37
CA ASP A 294 28.64 3.40 1.78
C ASP A 294 28.67 3.25 0.25
N LYS A 295 27.94 2.27 -0.28
CA LYS A 295 27.87 2.00 -1.73
C LYS A 295 26.61 2.56 -2.36
N HIS A 296 25.51 2.49 -1.62
CA HIS A 296 24.18 2.74 -2.16
C HIS A 296 23.77 4.21 -2.04
N LEU A 297 24.35 4.99 -1.13
CA LEU A 297 24.06 6.44 -1.06
C LEU A 297 24.96 7.28 -1.97
N VAL A 298 25.60 6.67 -2.98
CA VAL A 298 26.40 7.39 -3.98
C VAL A 298 25.50 8.15 -4.97
N LYS A 299 24.37 7.55 -5.34
CA LYS A 299 23.35 8.17 -6.20
C LYS A 299 22.01 8.08 -5.49
N ALA A 300 21.29 9.19 -5.39
CA ALA A 300 19.99 9.22 -4.72
C ALA A 300 18.92 9.85 -5.59
N GLY A 301 17.69 9.33 -5.49
CA GLY A 301 16.53 9.99 -6.04
C GLY A 301 15.34 10.01 -5.11
N ILE A 302 14.46 10.99 -5.27
CA ILE A 302 13.34 11.22 -4.35
C ILE A 302 12.06 10.58 -4.87
N ALA A 303 11.42 9.80 -4.00
CA ALA A 303 10.06 9.32 -4.16
C ALA A 303 9.28 9.57 -2.86
N ASN A 304 7.96 9.40 -2.88
CA ASN A 304 7.14 9.66 -1.70
C ASN A 304 5.88 8.80 -1.65
N GLN A 305 5.41 8.57 -0.43
CA GLN A 305 4.02 8.24 -0.17
C GLN A 305 3.15 9.48 -0.45
N THR A 306 2.10 9.33 -1.25
CA THR A 306 1.25 10.42 -1.78
C THR A 306 0.47 11.20 -0.72
N THR A 307 0.39 10.66 0.49
CA THR A 307 -0.28 11.27 1.64
C THR A 307 0.67 11.99 2.60
N MET A 308 1.97 12.03 2.30
CA MET A 308 2.93 12.84 3.06
C MET A 308 2.80 14.32 2.71
N LEU A 309 3.26 15.20 3.60
CA LEU A 309 3.22 16.65 3.37
C LEU A 309 4.10 17.03 2.17
N LYS A 310 3.53 17.84 1.27
CA LYS A 310 4.21 18.27 0.05
C LYS A 310 5.46 19.08 0.35
N GLY A 311 5.31 20.13 1.16
CA GLY A 311 6.41 21.02 1.53
C GLY A 311 7.57 20.25 2.16
N GLU A 312 7.26 19.33 3.08
CA GLU A 312 8.27 18.47 3.70
C GLU A 312 8.98 17.57 2.67
N THR A 313 8.26 16.97 1.71
CA THR A 313 8.87 16.17 0.64
C THR A 313 9.80 17.01 -0.24
N GLU A 314 9.41 18.23 -0.58
CA GLU A 314 10.22 19.16 -1.38
C GLU A 314 11.47 19.63 -0.60
N GLU A 315 11.34 19.87 0.71
CA GLU A 315 12.46 20.21 1.59
C GLU A 315 13.45 19.06 1.73
N ILE A 316 12.97 17.83 1.90
CA ILE A 316 13.81 16.61 1.86
C ILE A 316 14.55 16.54 0.53
N GLY A 317 13.88 16.79 -0.59
CA GLY A 317 14.51 16.78 -1.90
C GLY A 317 15.62 17.82 -2.04
N LYS A 318 15.38 19.06 -1.62
CA LYS A 318 16.40 20.14 -1.60
C LYS A 318 17.55 19.84 -0.66
N LEU A 319 17.29 19.18 0.47
CA LEU A 319 18.32 18.75 1.40
C LEU A 319 19.25 17.75 0.71
N VAL A 320 18.70 16.67 0.13
CA VAL A 320 19.48 15.65 -0.57
C VAL A 320 20.24 16.24 -1.76
N GLU A 321 19.60 17.11 -2.56
CA GLU A 321 20.25 17.81 -3.67
C GLU A 321 21.48 18.58 -3.22
N ARG A 322 21.35 19.43 -2.19
CA ARG A 322 22.47 20.21 -1.64
C ARG A 322 23.56 19.31 -1.07
N THR A 323 23.19 18.22 -0.40
CA THR A 323 24.13 17.22 0.11
C THR A 323 24.95 16.59 -1.01
N MET A 324 24.30 16.21 -2.12
CA MET A 324 25.00 15.64 -3.27
C MET A 324 25.91 16.67 -3.96
N MET A 325 25.46 17.93 -4.09
CA MET A 325 26.30 19.02 -4.60
C MET A 325 27.52 19.28 -3.71
N GLN A 326 27.36 19.23 -2.39
CA GLN A 326 28.47 19.43 -1.45
C GLN A 326 29.48 18.28 -1.51
N LYS A 327 29.01 17.04 -1.69
CA LYS A 327 29.89 15.86 -1.75
C LYS A 327 30.61 15.69 -3.09
N TYR A 328 29.91 15.88 -4.19
CA TYR A 328 30.39 15.52 -5.53
C TYR A 328 30.64 16.72 -6.45
N GLY A 329 30.37 17.95 -6.00
CA GLY A 329 30.44 19.16 -6.82
C GLY A 329 29.12 19.45 -7.55
N VAL A 330 28.93 20.72 -7.91
CA VAL A 330 27.72 21.20 -8.58
C VAL A 330 27.64 20.67 -10.01
N GLU A 331 28.78 20.53 -10.66
CA GLU A 331 28.95 20.07 -12.03
C GLU A 331 28.54 18.61 -12.23
N ASN A 332 28.64 17.78 -11.19
CA ASN A 332 28.34 16.34 -11.25
C ASN A 332 26.95 15.97 -10.72
N ILE A 333 26.11 16.96 -10.39
CA ILE A 333 24.82 16.72 -9.71
C ILE A 333 23.89 15.78 -10.49
N ASN A 334 23.89 15.87 -11.82
CA ASN A 334 23.03 15.04 -12.67
C ASN A 334 23.41 13.54 -12.62
N GLU A 335 24.63 13.20 -12.22
CA GLU A 335 25.10 11.82 -12.07
C GLU A 335 24.75 11.23 -10.69
N HIS A 336 24.49 12.09 -9.69
CA HIS A 336 24.34 11.72 -8.29
C HIS A 336 22.95 11.99 -7.70
N PHE A 337 22.14 12.85 -8.33
CA PHE A 337 20.81 13.21 -7.84
C PHE A 337 19.76 13.18 -8.95
N GLN A 338 18.57 12.69 -8.61
CA GLN A 338 17.39 12.76 -9.49
C GLN A 338 16.12 12.98 -8.67
N SER A 339 15.25 13.90 -9.10
CA SER A 339 13.96 14.11 -8.45
C SER A 339 12.85 14.34 -9.48
N PHE A 340 11.67 13.79 -9.22
CA PHE A 340 10.47 14.01 -10.02
C PHE A 340 9.31 14.38 -9.10
N ASN A 341 8.48 15.34 -9.51
CA ASN A 341 7.28 15.67 -8.74
C ASN A 341 6.23 14.55 -8.87
N THR A 342 6.08 13.78 -7.79
CA THR A 342 5.14 12.66 -7.66
C THR A 342 4.01 12.92 -6.68
N ILE A 343 3.88 14.14 -6.17
CA ILE A 343 2.92 14.48 -5.11
C ILE A 343 1.53 14.67 -5.71
N CYS A 344 0.52 14.11 -5.05
CA CYS A 344 -0.89 14.19 -5.47
C CYS A 344 -1.50 15.54 -5.08
N ASP A 345 -2.26 16.16 -5.98
CA ASP A 345 -2.86 17.48 -5.78
C ASP A 345 -3.91 17.50 -4.67
N ALA A 346 -4.62 16.39 -4.42
CA ALA A 346 -5.65 16.32 -3.39
C ALA A 346 -5.10 16.49 -1.96
N THR A 347 -3.88 15.99 -1.71
CA THR A 347 -3.21 16.21 -0.42
C THR A 347 -2.86 17.69 -0.24
N GLN A 348 -2.53 18.38 -1.34
CA GLN A 348 -2.18 19.81 -1.30
C GLN A 348 -3.39 20.68 -0.99
N VAL A 349 -4.50 20.47 -1.71
CA VAL A 349 -5.70 21.32 -1.58
C VAL A 349 -6.26 21.26 -0.15
N ILE A 350 -6.33 20.07 0.43
CA ILE A 350 -6.87 19.89 1.79
C ILE A 350 -5.92 20.49 2.84
N SER A 351 -4.61 20.24 2.75
CA SER A 351 -3.63 20.79 3.70
C SER A 351 -3.50 22.31 3.61
N SER A 352 -3.46 22.89 2.40
CA SER A 352 -3.41 24.34 2.20
C SER A 352 -4.67 25.05 2.70
N PHE A 353 -5.84 24.45 2.53
CA PHE A 353 -7.10 25.04 2.97
C PHE A 353 -7.27 25.01 4.49
N LEU A 354 -6.92 23.90 5.16
CA LEU A 354 -6.99 23.81 6.61
C LEU A 354 -6.13 24.87 7.28
N PHE A 355 -4.95 25.15 6.73
CA PHE A 355 -4.09 26.22 7.24
C PHE A 355 -4.75 27.60 7.15
N SER A 356 -5.46 27.90 6.06
CA SER A 356 -6.19 29.17 5.89
C SER A 356 -7.44 29.27 6.75
N SER A 357 -8.17 28.17 6.95
CA SER A 357 -9.43 28.14 7.69
C SER A 357 -9.26 28.11 9.21
N CYS A 358 -8.19 27.49 9.69
CA CYS A 358 -7.89 27.45 11.12
C CYS A 358 -7.61 28.85 11.73
N ILE A 359 -7.29 29.86 10.91
CA ILE A 359 -7.10 31.25 11.35
C ILE A 359 -8.45 31.90 11.76
N LEU A 360 -9.59 31.37 11.32
CA LEU A 360 -10.91 31.98 11.51
C LEU A 360 -11.92 31.15 12.32
N VAL A 361 -11.58 29.92 12.74
CA VAL A 361 -12.54 28.96 13.28
C VAL A 361 -12.09 28.41 14.65
N ARG A 362 -13.00 28.46 15.64
CA ARG A 362 -12.72 28.10 17.05
C ARG A 362 -12.64 26.58 17.31
N PHE A 363 -13.23 25.75 16.43
CA PHE A 363 -13.19 24.29 16.48
C PHE A 363 -13.27 23.72 15.07
N VAL A 364 -12.39 22.77 14.72
CA VAL A 364 -12.47 22.04 13.43
C VAL A 364 -12.61 20.55 13.74
N THR A 365 -13.58 19.90 13.10
CA THR A 365 -13.81 18.45 13.20
C THR A 365 -13.45 17.78 11.87
N SER A 366 -12.90 16.57 11.92
CA SER A 366 -12.62 15.74 10.74
C SER A 366 -13.27 14.37 10.91
N GLU A 367 -14.18 13.97 10.03
CA GLU A 367 -14.89 12.70 10.12
C GLU A 367 -14.19 11.56 9.35
N ILE A 368 -13.01 11.10 9.78
CA ILE A 368 -12.37 9.87 9.24
C ILE A 368 -11.50 9.20 10.33
N SER A 369 -11.34 7.87 10.23
CA SER A 369 -10.48 7.02 11.08
C SER A 369 -9.06 7.57 11.31
N PHE A 370 -8.53 7.37 12.52
CA PHE A 370 -7.15 7.67 12.91
C PHE A 370 -6.08 6.96 12.05
N SER A 371 -6.43 5.88 11.36
CA SER A 371 -5.53 5.17 10.44
C SER A 371 -5.25 5.94 9.13
N SER A 372 -6.10 6.90 8.76
CA SER A 372 -5.90 7.70 7.55
C SER A 372 -4.77 8.72 7.75
N SER A 373 -3.64 8.52 7.07
CA SER A 373 -2.51 9.46 7.12
C SER A 373 -2.90 10.88 6.68
N LYS A 374 -3.79 11.04 5.68
CA LYS A 374 -4.30 12.37 5.28
C LYS A 374 -5.06 13.05 6.42
N THR A 375 -5.95 12.30 7.07
CA THR A 375 -6.78 12.82 8.18
C THR A 375 -5.92 13.17 9.39
N PHE A 376 -4.91 12.36 9.70
CA PHE A 376 -3.96 12.64 10.77
C PHE A 376 -3.26 13.98 10.57
N TYR A 377 -2.75 14.26 9.36
CA TYR A 377 -2.14 15.57 9.07
C TYR A 377 -3.16 16.71 9.16
N CYS A 378 -4.40 16.50 8.70
CA CYS A 378 -5.47 17.48 8.89
C CYS A 378 -5.72 17.80 10.37
N GLN A 379 -5.84 16.77 11.22
CA GLN A 379 -6.03 16.92 12.67
C GLN A 379 -4.84 17.59 13.35
N MET A 380 -3.61 17.29 12.93
CA MET A 380 -2.41 17.89 13.48
C MET A 380 -2.31 19.39 13.14
N THR A 381 -2.70 19.79 11.92
CA THR A 381 -2.85 21.21 11.54
C THR A 381 -3.88 21.91 12.41
N ILE A 382 -5.03 21.27 12.67
CA ILE A 382 -6.10 21.80 13.54
C ILE A 382 -5.60 22.00 14.99
N LEU A 383 -4.90 21.01 15.55
CA LEU A 383 -4.39 21.07 16.93
C LEU A 383 -3.32 22.16 17.10
N PHE A 384 -2.44 22.33 16.11
CA PHE A 384 -1.37 23.34 16.14
C PHE A 384 -1.96 24.76 16.09
N SER A 385 -2.98 25.00 15.25
CA SER A 385 -3.64 26.30 15.17
C SER A 385 -4.47 26.64 16.41
N LEU A 386 -5.10 25.66 17.07
CA LEU A 386 -5.76 25.87 18.37
C LEU A 386 -4.77 26.34 19.45
N PHE A 387 -3.55 25.83 19.44
CA PHE A 387 -2.48 26.26 20.35
C PHE A 387 -1.98 27.67 20.07
N VAL A 388 -1.84 28.04 18.78
CA VAL A 388 -1.44 29.40 18.37
C VAL A 388 -2.55 30.42 18.71
N CYS A 389 -3.83 30.09 18.49
CA CYS A 389 -4.95 30.96 18.84
C CYS A 389 -5.28 31.02 20.34
N SER A 390 -4.68 30.17 21.18
CA SER A 390 -4.87 30.20 22.65
C SER A 390 -3.75 30.97 23.37
N SER A 391 -2.82 31.58 22.63
CA SER A 391 -1.66 32.29 23.17
C SER A 391 -1.75 33.83 23.06
N ASP A 392 -2.91 34.37 22.68
CA ASP A 392 -3.20 35.82 22.65
C ASP A 392 -4.37 36.20 23.59
#